data_AF-A0A965KW41-F1
#
_entry.id   AF-A0A965KW41-F1
#
_cell.length_a   1.000
_cell.length_b   1.000
_cell.length_c   1.000
_cell.angle_alpha   90.00
_cell.angle_beta   90.00
_cell.angle_gamma   90.00
#
_symmetry.space_group_name_H-M   'P 1'
#
loop_
_entity.id
_entity.type
_entity.pdbx_description
1 polymer ?
#
loop_
_entity_poly.entity_id
_entity_poly.type
_entity_poly.pdbx_seq_one_letter_code
_entity_poly.pdbx_strand_id
1 'polypeptide(L)' 'MNKKVLLAAPRGYCAGVDRAVVTVEKALDLYGAPVYVRKQIVHNK' A
#
# COMPACT_ATOMS: atom_id res chain seq x y z
N MET A 1 26.05 14.33 -21.64
CA MET A 1 24.62 14.32 -22.02
C MET A 1 23.82 13.74 -20.87
N ASN A 2 22.88 14.50 -20.30
CA ASN A 2 22.03 14.01 -19.21
C ASN A 2 20.81 13.30 -19.81
N LYS A 3 20.55 12.05 -19.42
CA LYS A 3 19.40 11.28 -19.93
C LYS A 3 18.11 11.78 -19.25
N LYS A 4 17.07 12.07 -20.04
CA LYS A 4 15.76 12.51 -19.55
C LYS A 4 14.97 11.29 -19.06
N VAL A 5 14.50 11.32 -17.81
CA VAL A 5 13.58 10.32 -17.25
C VAL A 5 12.15 10.82 -17.40
N LEU A 6 11.26 9.97 -17.90
CA LEU A 6 9.83 10.24 -18.03
C LEU A 6 9.05 9.29 -17.12
N LEU A 7 8.02 9.80 -16.44
CA LEU A 7 7.18 9.03 -15.55
C LEU A 7 5.76 8.98 -16.10
N ALA A 8 5.20 7.78 -16.22
CA ALA A 8 3.83 7.58 -16.68
C ALA A 8 2.79 8.11 -15.67
N ALA A 9 1.61 8.47 -16.15
CA ALA A 9 0.46 8.84 -15.33
C ALA A 9 -0.84 8.22 -15.90
N PRO A 10 -1.73 7.67 -15.05
CA PRO A 10 -1.56 7.47 -13.61
C PRO A 10 -0.56 6.33 -13.30
N ARG A 11 0.10 6.38 -12.14
CA ARG A 11 1.01 5.34 -11.65
C ARG A 11 0.86 5.19 -10.14
N GLY A 12 1.13 3.99 -9.62
CA GLY A 12 1.08 3.72 -8.18
C GLY A 12 -0.24 3.09 -7.73
N TYR A 13 -0.72 3.47 -6.55
CA TYR A 13 -1.84 2.83 -5.87
C TYR A 13 -3.18 3.18 -6.51
N CYS A 14 -4.06 2.20 -6.60
CA CYS A 14 -5.48 2.43 -6.84
C CYS A 14 -6.23 2.56 -5.51
N ALA A 15 -7.46 3.03 -5.55
CA ALA A 15 -8.31 3.19 -4.37
C ALA A 15 -8.46 1.89 -3.55
N GLY A 16 -8.41 0.72 -4.20
CA GLY A 16 -8.48 -0.58 -3.52
C GLY A 16 -7.23 -0.90 -2.70
N VAL A 17 -6.04 -0.62 -3.25
CA VAL A 17 -4.75 -0.84 -2.57
C VAL A 17 -4.62 0.12 -1.39
N ASP A 18 -4.94 1.39 -1.59
CA ASP A 18 -4.92 2.41 -0.55
C ASP A 18 -5.82 2.04 0.63
N ARG A 19 -7.10 1.70 0.35
CA ARG A 19 -8.05 1.26 1.38
C ARG A 19 -7.56 0.03 2.13
N ALA A 20 -6.96 -0.93 1.43
CA ALA A 20 -6.49 -2.17 2.04
C ALA A 20 -5.35 -1.92 3.05
N VAL A 21 -4.40 -1.05 2.70
CA VAL A 21 -3.29 -0.66 3.59
C VAL A 21 -3.82 0.10 4.80
N VAL A 22 -4.62 1.14 4.59
CA VAL A 22 -5.19 1.98 5.66
C VAL A 22 -6.04 1.17 6.65
N THR A 23 -6.70 0.11 6.17
CA THR A 23 -7.49 -0.77 7.06
C THR A 23 -6.60 -1.50 8.07
N VAL A 24 -5.43 -1.97 7.65
CA VAL A 24 -4.49 -2.67 8.54
C VAL A 24 -3.85 -1.69 9.51
N GLU A 25 -3.46 -0.49 9.05
CA GLU A 25 -2.92 0.58 9.91
C GLU A 25 -3.92 0.97 11.00
N LYS A 26 -5.18 1.24 10.64
CA LYS A 26 -6.22 1.56 11.61
C LYS A 26 -6.52 0.43 12.57
N ALA A 27 -6.46 -0.83 12.12
CA ALA A 27 -6.64 -1.97 13.01
C ALA A 27 -5.51 -2.06 14.04
N LEU A 28 -4.27 -1.78 13.65
CA LEU A 28 -3.14 -1.73 14.59
C LEU A 28 -3.29 -0.58 15.59
N ASP A 29 -3.74 0.59 15.14
CA ASP A 29 -3.94 1.76 16.02
C ASP A 29 -5.08 1.52 17.05
N LEU A 30 -6.18 0.91 16.62
CA LEU A 30 -7.37 0.70 17.45
C LEU A 30 -7.23 -0.47 18.41
N TYR A 31 -6.57 -1.56 17.98
CA TYR A 31 -6.56 -2.82 18.71
C TYR A 31 -5.19 -3.23 19.24
N GLY A 32 -4.11 -2.54 18.83
CA GLY A 32 -2.75 -2.94 19.13
C GLY A 32 -2.31 -4.21 18.40
N ALA A 33 -1.06 -4.62 18.59
CA ALA A 33 -0.54 -5.85 18.01
C ALA A 33 -0.85 -7.08 18.90
N PRO A 34 -1.05 -8.29 18.32
CA PRO A 34 -0.95 -8.61 16.89
C PRO A 34 -2.27 -8.44 16.11
N VAL A 35 -2.17 -7.89 14.88
CA VAL A 35 -3.24 -7.93 13.86
C VAL A 35 -2.85 -8.94 12.79
N TYR A 36 -3.70 -9.95 12.57
CA TYR A 36 -3.45 -11.00 11.58
C TYR A 36 -4.05 -10.64 10.22
N VAL A 37 -3.24 -10.75 9.17
CA VAL A 37 -3.69 -10.61 7.77
C VAL A 37 -3.65 -11.98 7.11
N ARG A 38 -4.76 -12.38 6.48
CA ARG A 38 -4.80 -13.64 5.73
C ARG A 38 -4.10 -13.47 4.38
N LYS A 39 -2.91 -14.06 4.23
CA LYS A 39 -1.98 -13.87 3.09
C LYS A 39 -1.43 -12.44 3.06
N GLN A 40 -0.88 -12.03 1.91
CA GLN A 40 -0.41 -10.67 1.69
C GLN A 40 -1.61 -9.75 1.41
N ILE A 41 -1.69 -8.62 2.10
CA ILE A 41 -2.74 -7.60 1.86
C ILE A 41 -2.61 -6.96 0.47
N VAL A 42 -1.36 -6.77 0.02
CA VAL A 42 -0.98 -6.31 -1.33
C VAL A 42 0.29 -7.07 -1.75
N HIS A 43 0.47 -7.32 -3.05
CA HIS A 43 1.67 -7.98 -3.58
C HIS A 43 2.82 -6.99 -3.77
N ASN A 44 3.28 -6.41 -2.67
CA ASN A 44 4.45 -5.54 -2.63
C ASN A 44 5.41 -6.05 -1.54
N LYS A 45 6.69 -6.18 -1.89
CA LYS A 45 7.75 -6.60 -0.95
C LYS A 45 8.25 -5.44 -0.12
#